data_AF-A0A7S0J0F7-F1
#
_entry.id   AF-A0A7S0J0F7-F1
#
_cell.length_a   1.000
_cell.length_b   1.000
_cell.length_c   1.000
_cell.angle_alpha   90.00
_cell.angle_beta   90.00
_cell.angle_gamma   90.00
#
_symmetry.space_group_name_H-M   'P 1'
#
loop_
_entity.id
_entity.type
_entity.pdbx_description
1 polymer ?
#
loop_
_entity_poly.entity_id
_entity_poly.type
_entity_poly.pdbx_seq_one_letter_code
_entity_poly.pdbx_strand_id
1 'polypeptide(L)'
;HAALQVDYTLDVYGQAPFAMRLLPRTMRHVTSVAGSWRGGNAGGCANYDSYGQNPCCSLALSQPTDVLIELQAARDDIPLGIDVAVSSTPDGGARLKAPLRSGAYRQGHAMVEVAALPAGSYKLTPSTFEPGQESNFTLSVGSSAPVKLTA
;
A
#
# COMPACT_ATOMS: atom_id res chain seq x y z
N HIS A 1 17.68 13.10 -23.74
CA HIS A 1 17.32 11.66 -23.69
C HIS A 1 15.91 11.53 -24.24
N ALA A 2 15.74 10.92 -25.41
CA ALA A 2 14.43 10.66 -26.00
C ALA A 2 13.81 9.44 -25.32
N ALA A 3 12.58 9.57 -24.81
CA ALA A 3 11.83 8.44 -24.29
C ALA A 3 11.44 7.52 -25.45
N LEU A 4 11.71 6.22 -25.32
CA LEU A 4 11.17 5.21 -26.23
C LEU A 4 9.65 5.13 -26.01
N GLN A 5 8.88 5.54 -27.02
CA GLN A 5 7.46 5.24 -27.07
C GLN A 5 7.30 3.77 -27.42
N VAL A 6 6.61 3.03 -26.55
CA VAL A 6 6.24 1.63 -26.77
C VAL A 6 4.72 1.60 -26.89
N ASP A 7 4.22 1.27 -28.07
CA ASP A 7 2.80 1.04 -28.29
C ASP A 7 2.46 -0.40 -27.87
N TYR A 8 1.45 -0.56 -27.02
CA TYR A 8 0.99 -1.87 -26.55
C TYR A 8 -0.54 -1.93 -26.53
N THR A 9 -1.08 -3.13 -26.69
CA THR A 9 -2.52 -3.41 -26.53
C THR A 9 -2.68 -4.30 -25.30
N LEU A 10 -3.64 -3.96 -24.44
CA LEU A 10 -4.03 -4.78 -23.28
C LEU A 10 -5.45 -5.32 -23.51
N ASP A 11 -5.56 -6.62 -23.72
CA ASP A 11 -6.84 -7.32 -23.77
C ASP A 11 -7.12 -7.97 -22.41
N VAL A 12 -8.29 -7.68 -21.83
CA VAL A 12 -8.71 -8.25 -20.53
C VAL A 12 -9.98 -9.06 -20.74
N TYR A 13 -9.97 -10.29 -20.25
CA TYR A 13 -11.10 -11.23 -20.31
C TYR A 13 -11.51 -11.60 -18.89
N GLY A 14 -12.82 -11.65 -18.63
CA GLY A 14 -13.37 -11.97 -17.31
C GLY A 14 -14.70 -12.72 -17.44
N GLN A 15 -14.96 -13.62 -16.50
CA GLN A 15 -16.18 -14.45 -16.47
C GLN A 15 -17.36 -13.74 -15.78
N ALA A 16 -17.16 -12.52 -15.30
CA ALA A 16 -18.16 -11.66 -14.69
C ALA A 16 -17.96 -10.22 -15.21
N PRO A 17 -18.99 -9.36 -15.14
CA PRO A 17 -18.84 -7.96 -15.52
C PRO A 17 -17.72 -7.28 -14.72
N PHE A 18 -16.77 -6.66 -15.42
CA PHE A 18 -15.71 -5.86 -14.81
C PHE A 18 -15.58 -4.53 -15.56
N ALA A 19 -15.07 -3.52 -14.87
CA ALA A 19 -14.77 -2.22 -15.46
C ALA A 19 -13.26 -1.98 -15.38
N MET A 20 -12.63 -1.75 -16.53
CA MET A 20 -11.28 -1.18 -16.57
C MET A 20 -11.39 0.33 -16.42
N ARG A 21 -10.57 0.89 -15.53
CA ARG A 21 -10.49 2.34 -15.33
C ARG A 21 -9.02 2.71 -15.40
N LEU A 22 -8.69 3.69 -16.24
CA LEU A 22 -7.39 4.34 -16.13
C LEU A 22 -7.23 4.82 -14.68
N LEU A 23 -6.05 4.65 -14.08
CA LEU A 23 -5.81 5.30 -12.80
C LEU A 23 -6.11 6.80 -13.01
N PRO A 24 -7.10 7.36 -12.28
CA PRO A 24 -7.74 8.64 -12.64
C PRO A 24 -6.78 9.82 -12.54
N ARG A 25 -5.60 9.60 -11.95
CA ARG A 25 -4.71 10.63 -11.44
C ARG A 25 -3.30 10.24 -11.86
N THR A 26 -2.59 11.14 -12.54
CA THR A 26 -1.16 10.98 -12.78
C THR A 26 -0.47 10.97 -11.42
N MET A 27 -0.06 9.79 -10.94
CA MET A 27 0.80 9.65 -9.77
C MET A 27 2.21 10.05 -10.21
N ARG A 28 2.48 11.37 -10.23
CA ARG A 28 3.72 11.95 -10.77
C ARG A 28 4.93 11.66 -9.89
N HIS A 29 4.67 11.30 -8.65
CA HIS A 29 5.69 10.94 -7.67
C HIS A 29 5.52 9.48 -7.30
N VAL A 30 6.62 8.74 -7.26
CA VAL A 30 6.65 7.37 -6.76
C VAL A 30 7.83 7.27 -5.80
N THR A 31 7.58 6.79 -4.60
CA THR A 31 8.61 6.43 -3.63
C THR A 31 8.37 5.01 -3.14
N SER A 32 9.41 4.31 -2.74
CA SER A 32 9.28 2.93 -2.26
C SER A 32 10.29 2.62 -1.16
N VAL A 33 9.93 1.64 -0.35
CA VAL A 33 10.82 1.01 0.63
C VAL A 33 10.81 -0.50 0.46
N ALA A 34 11.95 -1.12 0.70
CA ALA A 34 12.08 -2.57 0.75
C ALA A 34 11.97 -3.05 2.20
N GLY A 35 11.41 -4.24 2.38
CA GLY A 35 11.31 -4.90 3.68
C GLY A 35 11.20 -6.40 3.55
N SER A 36 10.99 -7.07 4.68
CA SER A 36 10.79 -8.52 4.72
C SER A 36 9.97 -8.94 5.94
N TRP A 37 9.09 -9.91 5.75
CA TRP A 37 8.57 -10.74 6.85
C TRP A 37 9.52 -11.92 7.05
N ARG A 38 10.07 -12.05 8.27
CA ARG A 38 11.03 -13.05 8.69
C ARG A 38 11.04 -13.23 10.21
N GLY A 39 10.97 -14.48 10.66
CA GLY A 39 11.00 -14.83 12.08
C GLY A 39 9.96 -14.04 12.88
N GLY A 40 10.42 -13.32 13.90
CA GLY A 40 9.56 -12.60 14.83
C GLY A 40 8.75 -11.44 14.26
N ASN A 41 8.99 -10.97 13.02
CA ASN A 41 8.16 -9.93 12.40
C ASN A 41 7.18 -10.47 11.35
N ALA A 42 7.14 -11.79 11.11
CA ALA A 42 6.13 -12.43 10.27
C ALA A 42 4.84 -12.64 11.07
N GLY A 43 4.17 -11.54 11.40
CA GLY A 43 3.12 -11.50 12.42
C GLY A 43 1.73 -11.94 11.99
N GLY A 44 1.48 -12.11 10.68
CA GLY A 44 0.15 -12.42 10.14
C GLY A 44 -0.83 -11.24 10.24
N CYS A 45 -2.08 -11.46 9.86
CA CYS A 45 -3.11 -10.41 9.83
C CYS A 45 -3.63 -10.03 11.22
N ALA A 46 -4.49 -9.00 11.30
CA ALA A 46 -5.01 -8.45 12.55
C ALA A 46 -5.85 -9.42 13.41
N ASN A 47 -6.11 -10.64 12.93
CA ASN A 47 -6.75 -11.71 13.69
C ASN A 47 -5.79 -12.43 14.66
N TYR A 48 -4.48 -12.15 14.57
CA TYR A 48 -3.45 -12.78 15.38
C TYR A 48 -2.79 -11.77 16.33
N ASP A 49 -2.48 -12.19 17.56
CA ASP A 49 -1.82 -11.33 18.56
C ASP A 49 -0.43 -10.84 18.12
N SER A 50 0.22 -11.61 17.24
CA SER A 50 1.51 -11.27 16.64
C SER A 50 1.43 -10.15 15.59
N TYR A 51 0.24 -9.68 15.23
CA TYR A 51 0.06 -8.64 14.20
C TYR A 51 0.90 -7.38 14.47
N GLY A 52 1.00 -6.98 15.74
CA GLY A 52 1.79 -5.81 16.15
C GLY A 52 3.29 -5.93 15.88
N GLN A 53 3.78 -7.13 15.58
CA GLN A 53 5.18 -7.40 15.27
C GLN A 53 5.50 -7.22 13.78
N ASN A 54 4.48 -7.08 12.92
CA ASN A 54 4.70 -6.82 11.49
C ASN A 54 5.55 -5.56 11.27
N PRO A 55 6.32 -5.51 10.16
CA PRO A 55 6.99 -4.29 9.73
C PRO A 55 6.02 -3.11 9.64
N CYS A 56 6.51 -1.91 9.88
CA CYS A 56 5.72 -0.71 9.68
C CYS A 56 6.55 0.40 9.05
N CYS A 57 5.89 1.25 8.27
CA CYS A 57 6.51 2.40 7.62
C CYS A 57 5.70 3.66 7.94
N SER A 58 6.35 4.81 7.95
CA SER A 58 5.70 6.11 8.11
C SER A 58 5.59 6.82 6.76
N LEU A 59 4.40 7.32 6.46
CA LEU A 59 4.10 8.15 5.31
C LEU A 59 3.69 9.54 5.81
N ALA A 60 4.43 10.58 5.40
CA ALA A 60 4.13 11.97 5.73
C ALA A 60 3.69 12.76 4.49
N LEU A 61 2.58 13.47 4.63
CA LEU A 61 1.95 14.34 3.64
C LEU A 61 1.88 15.78 4.16
N SER A 62 2.33 16.75 3.37
CA SER A 62 2.25 18.18 3.72
C SER A 62 0.94 18.84 3.30
N GLN A 63 0.17 18.21 2.41
CA GLN A 63 -1.09 18.71 1.87
C GLN A 63 -2.02 17.54 1.51
N PRO A 64 -3.34 17.76 1.35
CA PRO A 64 -4.24 16.75 0.79
C PRO A 64 -3.69 16.20 -0.52
N THR A 65 -3.47 14.89 -0.57
CA THR A 65 -2.73 14.24 -1.67
C THR A 65 -3.46 12.97 -2.09
N ASP A 66 -3.56 12.73 -3.39
CA ASP A 66 -4.04 11.44 -3.86
C ASP A 66 -2.91 10.43 -3.75
N VAL A 67 -3.24 9.24 -3.26
CA VAL A 67 -2.25 8.22 -2.95
C VAL A 67 -2.70 6.86 -3.43
N LEU A 68 -1.75 6.14 -4.02
CA LEU A 68 -1.82 4.73 -4.37
C LEU A 68 -0.71 4.01 -3.63
N ILE A 69 -1.08 3.18 -2.66
CA ILE A 69 -0.14 2.38 -1.88
C ILE A 69 -0.21 0.96 -2.43
N GLU A 70 0.92 0.42 -2.85
CA GLU A 70 1.05 -0.92 -3.43
C GLU A 70 2.07 -1.73 -2.63
N LEU A 71 1.71 -2.97 -2.34
CA LEU A 71 2.55 -3.93 -1.65
C LEU A 71 2.73 -5.13 -2.56
N GLN A 72 3.98 -5.47 -2.85
CA GLN A 72 4.35 -6.62 -3.67
C GLN A 72 5.36 -7.48 -2.91
N ALA A 73 5.08 -8.77 -2.79
CA ALA A 73 6.02 -9.72 -2.23
C ALA A 73 6.88 -10.35 -3.33
N ALA A 74 8.08 -10.80 -2.98
CA ALA A 74 8.91 -11.62 -3.87
C ALA A 74 8.25 -12.99 -4.17
N ARG A 75 7.40 -13.46 -3.26
CA ARG A 75 6.55 -14.64 -3.42
C ARG A 75 5.14 -14.27 -3.84
N ASP A 76 4.65 -14.88 -4.90
CA ASP A 76 3.30 -14.65 -5.44
C ASP A 76 2.22 -15.50 -4.75
N ASP A 77 2.60 -16.56 -4.04
CA ASP A 77 1.69 -17.49 -3.38
C ASP A 77 1.18 -17.02 -2.00
N ILE A 78 1.78 -15.98 -1.44
CA ILE A 78 1.44 -15.47 -0.10
C ILE A 78 0.33 -14.42 -0.21
N PRO A 79 -0.80 -14.56 0.51
CA PRO A 79 -1.82 -13.53 0.56
C PRO A 79 -1.34 -12.33 1.38
N LEU A 80 -1.48 -11.13 0.82
CA LEU A 80 -0.97 -9.87 1.38
C LEU A 80 -2.10 -8.90 1.74
N GLY A 81 -1.83 -8.04 2.73
CA GLY A 81 -2.71 -6.96 3.14
C GLY A 81 -1.93 -5.72 3.61
N ILE A 82 -2.58 -4.56 3.49
CA ILE A 82 -2.07 -3.27 3.95
C ILE A 82 -3.10 -2.65 4.88
N ASP A 83 -2.66 -2.24 6.07
CA ASP A 83 -3.42 -1.34 6.94
C ASP A 83 -2.76 0.03 7.00
N VAL A 84 -3.58 1.09 6.95
CA VAL A 84 -3.16 2.49 7.03
C VAL A 84 -3.85 3.11 8.24
N ALA A 85 -3.06 3.49 9.24
CA ALA A 85 -3.53 4.15 10.45
C ALA A 85 -3.02 5.60 10.52
N VAL A 86 -3.82 6.52 11.04
CA VAL A 86 -3.38 7.90 11.30
C VAL A 86 -2.45 7.91 12.51
N SER A 87 -1.27 8.50 12.36
CA SER A 87 -0.34 8.76 13.46
C SER A 87 -0.50 10.18 14.01
N SER A 88 -0.56 11.19 13.13
CA SER A 88 -0.78 12.58 13.53
C SER A 88 -1.37 13.42 12.38
N THR A 89 -2.14 14.45 12.71
CA THR A 89 -2.67 15.41 11.72
C THR A 89 -2.52 16.83 12.27
N PRO A 90 -2.18 17.84 11.45
CA PRO A 90 -1.94 19.21 11.90
C PRO A 90 -3.08 19.81 12.73
N ASP A 91 -4.33 19.51 12.35
CA ASP A 91 -5.52 20.11 13.00
C ASP A 91 -6.03 19.28 14.20
N GLY A 92 -5.34 18.20 14.59
CA GLY A 92 -5.80 17.24 15.61
C GLY A 92 -7.14 16.53 15.29
N GLY A 93 -7.79 16.87 14.16
CA GLY A 93 -9.19 16.58 13.88
C GLY A 93 -9.45 15.54 12.78
N ALA A 94 -8.48 15.17 11.97
CA ALA A 94 -8.68 14.15 10.94
C ALA A 94 -8.33 12.75 11.48
N ARG A 95 -9.08 12.29 12.49
CA ARG A 95 -9.17 10.84 12.72
C ARG A 95 -9.89 10.25 11.50
N LEU A 96 -9.20 9.44 10.71
CA LEU A 96 -9.90 8.57 9.77
C LEU A 96 -10.97 7.81 10.59
N LYS A 97 -12.24 7.85 10.16
CA LYS A 97 -13.36 7.22 10.87
C LYS A 97 -13.13 5.72 11.13
N ALA A 98 -12.29 5.10 10.31
CA ALA A 98 -11.74 3.76 10.46
C ALA A 98 -10.34 3.71 9.79
N PRO A 99 -9.44 2.80 10.20
CA PRO A 99 -8.21 2.54 9.45
C PRO A 99 -8.54 2.11 8.02
N LEU A 100 -7.79 2.64 7.04
CA LEU A 100 -7.96 2.24 5.65
C LEU A 100 -7.26 0.90 5.44
N ARG A 101 -7.86 0.00 4.67
CA ARG A 101 -7.36 -1.35 4.43
C ARG A 101 -7.40 -1.68 2.95
N SER A 102 -6.50 -2.56 2.49
CA SER A 102 -6.53 -3.10 1.13
C SER A 102 -7.74 -4.01 0.84
N GLY A 103 -8.49 -4.39 1.88
CA GLY A 103 -9.63 -5.30 1.79
C GLY A 103 -9.21 -6.76 2.01
N ALA A 104 -9.85 -7.69 1.30
CA ALA A 104 -9.51 -9.11 1.36
C ALA A 104 -8.04 -9.33 0.95
N TYR A 105 -7.34 -10.22 1.66
CA TYR A 105 -5.96 -10.55 1.35
C TYR A 105 -5.88 -11.23 -0.01
N ARG A 106 -4.93 -10.78 -0.84
CA ARG A 106 -4.75 -11.27 -2.22
C ARG A 106 -3.32 -11.78 -2.41
N GLN A 107 -3.19 -12.82 -3.20
CA GLN A 107 -1.90 -13.47 -3.49
C GLN A 107 -0.94 -12.51 -4.20
N GLY A 108 0.28 -12.38 -3.66
CA GLY A 108 1.42 -11.69 -4.28
C GLY A 108 1.34 -10.15 -4.31
N HIS A 109 0.15 -9.57 -4.16
CA HIS A 109 -0.06 -8.13 -4.28
C HIS A 109 -1.24 -7.62 -3.45
N ALA A 110 -1.09 -6.41 -2.87
CA ALA A 110 -2.17 -5.68 -2.21
C ALA A 110 -2.08 -4.18 -2.52
N MET A 111 -3.24 -3.49 -2.50
CA MET A 111 -3.32 -2.09 -2.92
C MET A 111 -4.34 -1.30 -2.11
N VAL A 112 -4.02 -0.02 -1.83
CA VAL A 112 -4.94 0.96 -1.24
C VAL A 112 -4.92 2.23 -2.10
N GLU A 113 -6.06 2.63 -2.63
CA GLU A 113 -6.23 3.90 -3.36
C GLU A 113 -7.05 4.87 -2.50
N VAL A 114 -6.53 6.09 -2.31
CA VAL A 114 -7.22 7.14 -1.56
C VAL A 114 -7.14 8.45 -2.32
N ALA A 115 -8.31 9.02 -2.61
CA ALA A 115 -8.41 10.37 -3.12
C ALA A 115 -8.29 11.39 -1.99
N ALA A 116 -7.47 12.42 -2.19
CA ALA A 116 -7.28 13.54 -1.27
C ALA A 116 -7.08 13.09 0.19
N LEU A 117 -6.17 12.12 0.43
CA LEU A 117 -5.76 11.77 1.79
C LEU A 117 -5.23 13.03 2.48
N PRO A 118 -5.78 13.42 3.65
CA PRO A 118 -5.41 14.68 4.29
C PRO A 118 -3.92 14.82 4.60
N ALA A 119 -3.48 16.06 4.82
CA ALA A 119 -2.13 16.29 5.34
C ALA A 119 -1.97 15.65 6.72
N GLY A 120 -0.82 15.03 6.98
CA GLY A 120 -0.58 14.30 8.21
C GLY A 120 0.49 13.22 8.09
N SER A 121 0.69 12.50 9.17
CA SER A 121 1.55 11.31 9.24
C SER A 121 0.70 10.06 9.43
N TYR A 122 1.02 9.03 8.66
CA TYR A 122 0.31 7.76 8.60
C TYR A 122 1.28 6.61 8.85
N LYS A 123 0.82 5.57 9.55
CA LYS A 123 1.51 4.29 9.71
C LYS A 123 0.95 3.31 8.69
N LEU A 124 1.82 2.79 7.83
CA LEU A 124 1.53 1.72 6.89
C LEU A 124 2.02 0.40 7.50
N THR A 125 1.14 -0.58 7.64
CA THR A 125 1.48 -1.91 8.14
C THR A 125 1.26 -2.95 7.04
N PRO A 126 2.31 -3.36 6.31
CA PRO A 126 2.26 -4.51 5.41
C PRO A 126 2.23 -5.82 6.22
N SER A 127 1.34 -6.73 5.87
CA SER A 127 1.18 -8.02 6.56
C SER A 127 0.82 -9.16 5.60
N THR A 128 1.17 -10.37 6.00
CA THR A 128 0.70 -11.62 5.39
C THR A 128 -0.59 -12.08 6.07
N PHE A 129 -1.33 -13.00 5.46
CA PHE A 129 -2.56 -13.49 6.08
C PHE A 129 -2.27 -14.32 7.34
N GLU A 130 -1.38 -15.30 7.23
CA GLU A 130 -0.99 -16.18 8.33
C GLU A 130 0.37 -15.76 8.92
N PRO A 131 0.59 -15.94 10.24
CA PRO A 131 1.90 -15.76 10.85
C PRO A 131 2.94 -16.76 10.30
N GLY A 132 4.21 -16.40 10.36
CA GLY A 132 5.32 -17.23 9.90
C GLY A 132 5.48 -17.32 8.37
N GLN A 133 4.63 -16.65 7.60
CA GLN A 133 4.82 -16.53 6.16
C GLN A 133 5.95 -15.53 5.86
N GLU A 134 7.06 -16.04 5.32
CA GLU A 134 8.26 -15.24 5.08
C GLU A 134 8.44 -14.89 3.60
N SER A 135 8.74 -13.62 3.34
CA SER A 135 9.12 -13.12 2.02
C SER A 135 9.73 -11.73 2.15
N ASN A 136 10.61 -11.38 1.21
CA ASN A 136 10.91 -9.98 0.94
C ASN A 136 9.70 -9.30 0.30
N PHE A 137 9.57 -7.99 0.48
CA PHE A 137 8.54 -7.19 -0.16
C PHE A 137 9.05 -5.80 -0.53
N THR A 138 8.30 -5.15 -1.43
CA THR A 138 8.40 -3.73 -1.75
C THR A 138 7.07 -3.08 -1.44
N LEU A 139 7.11 -1.96 -0.71
CA LEU A 139 5.96 -1.10 -0.46
C LEU A 139 6.20 0.22 -1.20
N SER A 140 5.39 0.49 -2.22
CA SER A 140 5.45 1.71 -3.03
C SER A 140 4.27 2.62 -2.76
N VAL A 141 4.52 3.92 -2.90
CA VAL A 141 3.52 4.98 -2.78
C VAL A 141 3.62 5.85 -4.04
N GLY A 142 2.65 5.68 -4.94
CA GLY A 142 2.35 6.63 -6.00
C GLY A 142 1.52 7.79 -5.44
N SER A 143 1.87 9.03 -5.79
CA SER A 143 1.17 10.20 -5.27
C SER A 143 1.07 11.36 -6.27
N SER A 144 0.03 12.18 -6.09
CA SER A 144 -0.18 13.40 -6.91
C SER A 144 0.66 14.61 -6.48
N ALA A 145 1.28 14.54 -5.29
CA ALA A 145 2.23 15.53 -4.77
C ALA A 145 3.43 14.83 -4.08
N PRO A 146 4.56 15.51 -3.82
CA PRO A 146 5.69 14.92 -3.11
C PRO A 146 5.30 14.44 -1.71
N VAL A 147 5.76 13.23 -1.36
CA VAL A 147 5.51 12.60 -0.06
C VAL A 147 6.82 12.06 0.53
N LYS A 148 6.87 11.88 1.84
CA LYS A 148 8.01 11.23 2.51
C LYS A 148 7.58 9.87 3.03
N LEU A 149 8.24 8.81 2.54
CA LEU A 149 8.08 7.44 3.01
C LEU A 149 9.36 7.01 3.73
N THR A 150 9.23 6.46 4.94
CA THR A 150 10.35 5.95 5.74
C THR A 150 9.98 4.62 6.37
N ALA A 151 10.84 3.62 6.23
CA ALA A 151 10.72 2.31 6.91
C ALA A 151 11.26 2.38 8.35
#